data_AF-A0A835G9L5-F1
#
_entry.id   AF-A0A835G9L5-F1
#
_cell.length_a   1.000
_cell.length_b   1.000
_cell.length_c   1.000
_cell.angle_alpha   90.00
_cell.angle_beta   90.00
_cell.angle_gamma   90.00
#
_symmetry.space_group_name_H-M   'P 1'
#
loop_
_entity.id
_entity.type
_entity.pdbx_description
1 polymer ?
#
loop_
_entity_poly.entity_id
_entity_poly.type
_entity_poly.pdbx_seq_one_letter_code
_entity_poly.pdbx_strand_id
1 'polypeptide(L)'
;MLLILYHAVDTFLHSLVYVQTVIEISKADLTEYGDKFYIAVLEADAACSRWRMHIRSTSQAKRLCKNVQRLNRAAFHKMRACHIFTVDATMAQAFNSLEVEYIIILLQFGYVK
;
A
#
# COMPACT_ATOMS: atom_id res chain seq x y z
N MET A 1 -23.85 -3.67 32.46
CA MET A 1 -22.66 -2.78 32.48
C MET A 1 -21.41 -3.54 32.04
N LEU A 2 -20.95 -4.55 32.77
CA LEU A 2 -19.88 -5.47 32.31
C LEU A 2 -20.17 -6.10 30.94
N LEU A 3 -21.43 -6.46 30.67
CA LEU A 3 -21.86 -6.98 29.35
C LEU A 3 -21.67 -5.97 28.20
N ILE A 4 -21.89 -4.67 28.45
CA ILE A 4 -21.74 -3.63 27.42
C ILE A 4 -20.26 -3.40 27.15
N LEU A 5 -19.42 -3.37 28.20
CA LEU A 5 -17.96 -3.29 28.05
C LEU A 5 -17.42 -4.49 27.27
N TYR A 6 -17.87 -5.69 27.66
CA TYR A 6 -17.46 -6.94 27.03
C TYR A 6 -17.81 -6.96 25.55
N HIS A 7 -19.04 -6.60 25.18
CA HIS A 7 -19.44 -6.51 23.78
C HIS A 7 -18.70 -5.42 23.01
N ALA A 8 -18.42 -4.27 23.62
CA ALA A 8 -17.66 -3.20 22.98
C ALA A 8 -16.21 -3.63 22.68
N VAL A 9 -15.55 -4.25 23.65
CA VAL A 9 -14.17 -4.76 23.50
C VAL A 9 -14.13 -5.93 22.52
N ASP A 10 -15.09 -6.84 22.57
CA ASP A 10 -15.18 -7.97 21.64
C ASP A 10 -15.42 -7.50 20.20
N THR A 11 -16.31 -6.51 20.01
CA THR A 11 -16.55 -5.92 18.69
C THR A 11 -15.30 -5.22 18.17
N PHE A 12 -14.56 -4.52 19.03
CA PHE A 12 -13.29 -3.87 18.66
C PHE A 12 -12.21 -4.87 18.29
N LEU A 13 -12.07 -5.96 19.04
CA LEU A 13 -11.10 -7.00 18.72
C LEU A 13 -11.43 -7.67 17.38
N HIS A 14 -12.71 -7.93 17.11
CA HIS A 14 -13.15 -8.47 15.83
C HIS A 14 -12.93 -7.49 14.68
N SER A 15 -13.21 -6.20 14.84
CA SER A 15 -12.96 -5.19 13.81
C SER A 15 -11.47 -5.02 13.52
N LEU A 16 -10.62 -4.99 14.56
CA LEU A 16 -9.17 -4.98 14.40
C LEU A 16 -8.66 -6.20 13.65
N VAL A 17 -9.10 -7.40 14.02
CA VAL A 17 -8.70 -8.64 13.34
C VAL A 17 -9.20 -8.64 11.90
N TYR A 18 -10.41 -8.16 11.63
CA TYR A 18 -10.96 -8.03 10.28
C TYR A 18 -10.14 -7.03 9.44
N VAL A 19 -9.85 -5.85 9.96
CA VAL A 19 -9.04 -4.85 9.26
C VAL A 19 -7.63 -5.37 9.01
N GLN A 20 -7.00 -6.00 10.01
CA GLN A 20 -5.67 -6.61 9.88
C GLN A 20 -5.65 -7.69 8.79
N THR A 21 -6.65 -8.59 8.78
CA THR A 21 -6.74 -9.67 7.78
C THR A 21 -7.04 -9.14 6.38
N VAL A 22 -7.91 -8.16 6.24
CA VAL A 22 -8.17 -7.48 4.95
C VAL A 22 -6.91 -6.79 4.44
N ILE A 23 -6.14 -6.14 5.31
CA ILE A 23 -4.86 -5.53 4.94
C ILE A 23 -3.87 -6.60 4.48
N GLU A 24 -3.71 -7.70 5.21
CA GLU A 24 -2.78 -8.78 4.84
C GLU A 24 -3.20 -9.50 3.55
N ILE A 25 -4.49 -9.75 3.33
CA ILE A 25 -5.01 -10.32 2.08
C ILE A 25 -4.80 -9.34 0.93
N SER A 26 -5.14 -8.07 1.12
CA SER A 26 -4.92 -7.03 0.10
C SER A 26 -3.43 -6.91 -0.25
N LYS A 27 -2.54 -7.01 0.75
CA LYS A 27 -1.10 -7.09 0.52
C LYS A 27 -0.75 -8.33 -0.29
N ALA A 28 -1.22 -9.51 0.08
CA ALA A 28 -0.92 -10.77 -0.62
C ALA A 28 -1.35 -10.75 -2.10
N ASP A 29 -2.56 -10.29 -2.40
CA ASP A 29 -3.08 -10.14 -3.77
C ASP A 29 -2.28 -9.08 -4.56
N LEU A 30 -1.94 -7.97 -3.90
CA LEU A 30 -1.01 -6.98 -4.46
C LEU A 30 0.40 -7.55 -4.65
N THR A 31 0.81 -8.56 -3.90
CA THR A 31 2.13 -9.20 -4.03
C THR A 31 2.15 -10.10 -5.25
N GLU A 32 1.12 -10.92 -5.50
CA GLU A 32 1.15 -11.83 -6.68
C GLU A 32 1.11 -11.08 -8.01
N TYR A 33 0.20 -10.11 -8.15
CA TYR A 33 0.11 -9.29 -9.37
C TYR A 33 1.24 -8.26 -9.44
N GLY A 34 1.59 -7.69 -8.28
CA GLY A 34 2.69 -6.73 -8.13
C GLY A 34 4.04 -7.33 -8.46
N ASP A 35 4.30 -8.59 -8.10
CA ASP A 35 5.59 -9.25 -8.37
C ASP A 35 5.81 -9.43 -9.87
N LYS A 36 4.82 -9.96 -10.59
CA LYS A 36 4.91 -10.13 -12.06
C LYS A 36 5.10 -8.79 -12.75
N PHE A 37 4.36 -7.76 -12.33
CA PHE A 37 4.49 -6.41 -12.86
C PHE A 37 5.84 -5.77 -12.52
N TYR A 38 6.31 -5.91 -11.27
CA TYR A 38 7.57 -5.35 -10.79
C TYR A 38 8.77 -6.01 -11.45
N ILE A 39 8.74 -7.33 -11.63
CA ILE A 39 9.73 -8.08 -12.40
C ILE A 39 9.80 -7.52 -13.83
N ALA A 40 8.65 -7.36 -14.52
CA ALA A 40 8.63 -6.80 -15.87
C ALA A 40 9.21 -5.36 -15.94
N VAL A 41 8.93 -4.53 -14.93
CA VAL A 41 9.47 -3.16 -14.81
C VAL A 41 10.98 -3.18 -14.60
N LEU A 42 11.49 -4.06 -13.73
CA LEU A 42 12.92 -4.26 -13.49
C LEU A 42 13.65 -4.78 -14.75
N GLU A 43 13.06 -5.75 -15.44
CA GLU A 43 13.59 -6.28 -16.69
C GLU A 43 13.67 -5.21 -17.77
N ALA A 44 12.64 -4.37 -17.89
CA ALA A 44 12.63 -3.24 -18.81
C ALA A 44 13.72 -2.20 -18.47
N ASP A 45 13.92 -1.88 -17.20
CA ASP A 45 15.00 -0.97 -16.75
C ASP A 45 16.39 -1.56 -17.04
N ALA A 46 16.58 -2.85 -16.75
CA ALA A 46 17.83 -3.57 -17.01
C ALA A 46 18.13 -3.67 -18.51
N ALA A 47 17.12 -3.97 -19.33
CA ALA A 47 17.23 -3.98 -20.78
C ALA A 47 17.63 -2.60 -21.33
N CYS A 48 16.96 -1.54 -20.87
CA CYS A 48 17.28 -0.16 -21.24
C CYS A 48 18.71 0.24 -20.82
N SER A 49 19.17 -0.20 -19.64
CA SER A 49 20.53 0.01 -19.15
C SER A 49 21.57 -0.67 -20.04
N ARG A 50 21.35 -1.95 -20.38
CA ARG A 50 22.23 -2.72 -21.28
C ARG A 50 22.28 -2.11 -22.68
N TRP A 51 21.13 -1.77 -23.25
CA TRP A 51 21.05 -1.15 -24.58
C TRP A 51 21.81 0.16 -24.67
N ARG A 52 21.77 0.96 -23.60
CA ARG A 52 22.51 2.23 -23.53
C ARG A 52 24.02 2.04 -23.57
N MET A 53 24.53 0.90 -23.08
CA MET A 53 25.96 0.58 -23.03
C MET A 53 26.47 -0.05 -24.33
N HIS A 54 25.66 -0.87 -25.01
CA HIS A 54 26.17 -1.75 -26.06
C HIS A 54 25.86 -1.36 -27.52
N ILE A 55 24.92 -0.48 -27.80
CA ILE A 55 24.49 -0.20 -29.19
C ILE A 55 24.91 1.21 -29.62
N ARG A 56 25.44 1.35 -30.86
CA ARG A 56 25.45 2.61 -31.62
C ARG A 56 24.00 3.01 -31.95
N SER A 57 23.19 3.27 -30.92
CA SER A 57 21.75 3.41 -31.10
C SER A 57 21.43 4.81 -31.61
N THR A 58 20.37 4.91 -32.41
CA THR A 58 19.79 6.19 -32.82
C THR A 58 19.42 7.01 -31.57
N SER A 59 19.42 8.34 -31.72
CA SER A 59 19.04 9.27 -30.65
C SER A 59 17.64 8.97 -30.09
N GLN A 60 16.73 8.47 -30.94
CA GLN A 60 15.38 8.07 -30.55
C GLN A 60 15.39 6.89 -29.57
N ALA A 61 16.20 5.84 -29.83
CA ALA A 61 16.28 4.68 -28.94
C ALA A 61 16.87 5.06 -27.56
N LYS A 62 17.86 5.95 -27.51
CA LYS A 62 18.41 6.47 -26.24
C LYS A 62 17.36 7.27 -25.47
N ARG A 63 16.58 8.09 -26.18
CA ARG A 63 15.50 8.89 -25.59
C ARG A 63 14.40 7.99 -25.02
N LEU A 64 13.99 6.96 -25.75
CA LEU A 64 13.02 5.97 -25.27
C LEU A 64 13.51 5.31 -23.97
N CYS A 65 14.72 4.77 -23.97
CA CYS A 65 15.30 4.13 -22.78
C CYS A 65 15.35 5.09 -21.57
N LYS A 66 15.79 6.34 -21.78
CA LYS A 66 15.80 7.35 -20.71
C LYS A 66 14.40 7.65 -20.17
N ASN A 67 13.40 7.71 -21.03
CA ASN A 67 12.01 7.95 -20.62
C ASN A 67 11.47 6.79 -19.80
N VAL A 68 11.71 5.54 -20.22
CA VAL A 68 11.35 4.33 -19.47
C VAL A 68 12.00 4.35 -18.08
N GLN A 69 13.32 4.56 -18.01
CA GLN A 69 14.05 4.62 -16.75
C GLN A 69 13.55 5.75 -15.83
N ARG A 70 13.19 6.92 -16.40
CA ARG A 70 12.66 8.06 -15.63
C ARG A 70 11.26 7.79 -15.11
N LEU A 71 10.39 7.19 -15.93
CA LEU A 71 9.04 6.79 -15.53
C LEU A 71 9.09 5.75 -14.41
N ASN A 72 9.94 4.72 -14.56
CA ASN A 72 10.15 3.68 -13.55
C ASN A 72 10.63 4.27 -12.22
N ARG A 73 11.51 5.27 -12.22
CA ARG A 73 11.93 5.93 -10.98
C ARG A 73 10.83 6.79 -10.34
N ALA A 74 10.11 7.57 -11.15
CA ALA A 74 9.13 8.53 -10.64
C ALA A 74 7.86 7.85 -10.11
N ALA A 75 7.36 6.83 -10.81
CA ALA A 75 6.11 6.16 -10.46
C ALA A 75 6.28 5.18 -9.30
N PHE A 76 7.45 4.53 -9.17
CA PHE A 76 7.64 3.41 -8.24
C PHE A 76 8.36 3.77 -6.94
N HIS A 77 8.81 5.01 -6.75
CA HIS A 77 9.34 5.46 -5.45
C HIS A 77 8.24 5.56 -4.35
N LYS A 78 6.95 5.58 -4.74
CA LYS A 78 5.79 5.52 -3.84
C LYS A 78 4.78 4.53 -4.41
N MET A 79 4.71 3.32 -3.84
CA MET A 79 3.67 2.35 -4.18
C MET A 79 2.30 2.93 -3.81
N ARG A 80 1.49 3.21 -4.83
CA ARG A 80 0.12 3.68 -4.71
C ARG A 80 -0.80 2.56 -5.18
N ALA A 81 -1.52 1.92 -4.27
CA ALA A 81 -2.59 1.00 -4.64
C ALA A 81 -3.78 1.80 -5.18
N CYS A 82 -4.31 1.37 -6.33
CA CYS A 82 -5.52 1.92 -6.96
C CYS A 82 -5.52 3.44 -7.17
N HIS A 83 -4.36 4.12 -7.24
CA HIS A 83 -4.23 5.59 -7.27
C HIS A 83 -4.87 6.36 -6.10
N ILE A 84 -5.43 5.68 -5.10
CA ILE A 84 -6.21 6.29 -4.02
C ILE A 84 -5.47 6.18 -2.68
N PHE A 85 -4.67 5.12 -2.47
CA PHE A 85 -3.99 4.90 -1.19
C PHE A 85 -2.51 4.56 -1.36
N THR A 86 -1.66 5.23 -0.60
CA THR A 86 -0.27 4.79 -0.40
C THR A 86 -0.35 3.64 0.60
N VAL A 87 -0.06 2.41 0.16
CA VAL A 87 -0.06 1.26 1.07
C VAL A 87 1.26 1.27 1.81
N ASP A 88 1.29 2.02 2.90
CA ASP A 88 2.44 2.14 3.79
C ASP A 88 2.00 2.06 5.26
N ALA A 89 2.97 2.07 6.18
CA ALA A 89 2.71 2.01 7.61
C ALA A 89 1.87 3.20 8.13
N THR A 90 1.84 4.32 7.40
CA THR A 90 1.07 5.51 7.80
C THR A 90 -0.42 5.31 7.59
N MET A 91 -0.83 4.56 6.57
CA MET A 91 -2.24 4.20 6.36
C MET A 91 -2.77 3.30 7.48
N ALA A 92 -1.99 2.29 7.88
CA ALA A 92 -2.37 1.40 8.99
C ALA A 92 -2.45 2.16 10.32
N GLN A 93 -1.54 3.12 10.55
CA GLN A 93 -1.58 3.98 11.73
C GLN A 93 -2.80 4.91 11.73
N ALA A 94 -3.14 5.52 10.59
CA ALA A 94 -4.30 6.41 10.47
C ALA A 94 -5.63 5.69 10.75
N PHE A 95 -5.77 4.46 10.26
CA PHE A 95 -6.95 3.63 10.54
C PHE A 95 -7.08 3.29 12.02
N ASN A 96 -5.99 2.84 12.65
CA ASN A 96 -5.98 2.52 14.09
C ASN A 96 -6.35 3.74 14.95
N SER A 97 -5.84 4.93 14.62
CA SER A 97 -6.18 6.16 15.36
C SER A 97 -7.68 6.47 15.28
N LEU A 98 -8.28 6.37 14.09
CA LEU A 98 -9.70 6.62 13.86
C LEU A 98 -10.59 5.66 14.66
N GLU A 99 -10.20 4.39 14.72
CA GLU A 99 -10.94 3.36 15.44
C GLU A 99 -10.89 3.60 16.95
N VAL A 100 -9.71 3.91 17.50
CA VAL A 100 -9.53 4.25 18.91
C VAL A 100 -10.36 5.48 19.29
N GLU A 101 -10.36 6.54 18.46
CA GLU A 101 -11.21 7.71 18.70
C GLU A 101 -12.69 7.34 18.76
N TYR A 102 -13.16 6.51 17.82
CA TYR A 102 -14.56 6.09 17.77
C TYR A 102 -14.98 5.30 19.02
N ILE A 103 -14.11 4.45 19.53
CA ILE A 103 -14.34 3.69 20.78
C ILE A 103 -14.37 4.61 21.98
N ILE A 104 -13.44 5.55 22.07
CA ILE A 104 -13.44 6.54 23.17
C ILE A 104 -14.76 7.30 23.17
N ILE A 105 -15.26 7.73 22.00
CA ILE A 105 -16.54 8.41 21.87
C ILE A 105 -17.69 7.50 22.33
N LEU A 106 -17.76 6.25 21.86
CA LEU A 106 -18.80 5.29 22.29
C LEU A 106 -18.75 5.01 23.79
N LEU A 107 -17.54 4.89 24.36
CA LEU A 107 -17.35 4.73 25.79
C LEU A 107 -17.76 5.98 26.56
N GLN A 108 -17.47 7.19 26.06
CA GLN A 108 -17.94 8.43 26.68
C GLN A 108 -19.46 8.49 26.72
N PHE A 109 -20.14 8.18 25.62
CA PHE A 109 -21.61 8.12 25.59
C PHE A 109 -22.20 6.99 26.45
N GLY A 110 -21.47 5.88 26.63
CA GLY A 110 -21.94 4.71 27.39
C GLY A 110 -21.65 4.75 28.89
N TYR A 111 -20.59 5.45 29.31
CA TYR A 111 -20.08 5.44 30.69
C TYR A 111 -20.06 6.82 31.35
N VAL A 112 -19.94 7.90 30.59
CA VAL A 112 -19.91 9.27 31.11
C VAL A 112 -21.29 9.89 30.87
N LYS A 113 -22.18 9.70 31.83
CA LYS A 113 -23.27 10.64 32.11
C LYS A 113 -22.82 11.59 33.21
#